data_AF-A0AAV2I7P3-F1
#
_entry.id   AF-A0AAV2I7P3-F1
#
_cell.length_a   1.000
_cell.length_b   1.000
_cell.length_c   1.000
_cell.angle_alpha   90.00
_cell.angle_beta   90.00
_cell.angle_gamma   90.00
#
_symmetry.space_group_name_H-M   'P 1'
#
loop_
_entity.id
_entity.type
_entity.pdbx_description
1 polymer ?
#
loop_
_entity_poly.entity_id
_entity_poly.type
_entity_poly.pdbx_seq_one_letter_code
_entity_poly.pdbx_strand_id
1 'polypeptide(L)'
;RLLATDQTDLPGEQVARVIESKAKDFPVGSLVCVHAGWRSHTVIDVTQPRIFGTGVDLFHEVPGISPSLWLGAVGMPGVTAYLSFLERCEPKSGEVIVVTAASGAVGAIVGQLAKTCGLTVIGIAGSKDKCEYIKSLGFDYAINYKEDNIS
;
A
#
# COMPACT_ATOMS: atom_id res chain seq x y z
N ARG A 1 -5.03 28.69 6.46
CA ARG A 1 -5.28 28.89 7.92
C ARG A 1 -6.70 28.41 8.24
N LEU A 2 -6.85 27.22 8.83
CA LEU A 2 -8.11 26.69 9.40
C LEU A 2 -7.73 25.85 10.63
N LEU A 3 -8.48 26.03 11.72
CA LEU A 3 -8.25 25.42 13.03
C LEU A 3 -8.62 23.94 12.96
N ALA A 4 -7.69 23.05 13.30
CA ALA A 4 -8.05 21.69 13.66
C ALA A 4 -8.70 21.75 15.04
N THR A 5 -10.03 21.68 15.08
CA THR A 5 -10.76 21.46 16.32
C THR A 5 -10.63 19.99 16.69
N ASP A 6 -10.25 19.74 17.94
CA ASP A 6 -10.16 18.43 18.54
C ASP A 6 -11.37 17.53 18.21
N GLN A 7 -11.06 16.26 17.91
CA GLN A 7 -11.97 15.11 17.88
C GLN A 7 -13.13 15.13 16.85
N THR A 8 -12.92 14.48 15.68
CA THR A 8 -13.95 13.75 14.89
C THR A 8 -13.45 13.14 13.56
N ASP A 9 -12.19 13.34 13.17
CA ASP A 9 -11.73 12.87 11.85
C ASP A 9 -11.41 11.37 11.83
N LEU A 10 -11.90 10.65 10.81
CA LEU A 10 -11.47 9.29 10.51
C LEU A 10 -9.96 9.28 10.25
N PRO A 11 -9.17 8.42 10.93
CA PRO A 11 -7.74 8.32 10.68
C PRO A 11 -7.49 7.80 9.26
N GLY A 12 -6.41 8.26 8.65
CA GLY A 12 -6.07 7.89 7.28
C GLY A 12 -4.78 8.54 6.79
N GLU A 13 -4.09 7.80 5.93
CA GLU A 13 -2.99 8.30 5.12
C GLU A 13 -3.55 8.97 3.86
N GLN A 14 -2.91 10.05 3.43
CA GLN A 14 -3.32 10.85 2.29
C GLN A 14 -2.15 11.11 1.37
N VAL A 15 -2.43 11.08 0.07
CA VAL A 15 -1.59 11.75 -0.93
C VAL A 15 -2.16 13.15 -1.16
N ALA A 16 -1.34 14.17 -0.95
CA ALA A 16 -1.75 15.57 -1.02
C ALA A 16 -0.74 16.42 -1.81
N ARG A 17 -1.21 17.58 -2.28
CA ARG A 17 -0.36 18.61 -2.89
C ARG A 17 -0.18 19.77 -1.92
N VAL A 18 1.05 20.24 -1.78
CA VAL A 18 1.35 21.44 -0.99
C VAL A 18 0.82 22.66 -1.74
N ILE A 19 -0.17 23.34 -1.18
CA ILE A 19 -0.74 24.57 -1.77
C ILE A 19 -0.19 25.84 -1.12
N GLU A 20 0.28 25.75 0.13
CA GLU A 20 0.92 26.81 0.89
C GLU A 20 2.01 26.19 1.77
N SER A 21 3.16 26.84 1.92
CA SER A 21 4.22 26.34 2.82
C SER A 21 5.08 27.46 3.41
N LYS A 22 5.47 27.24 4.67
CA LYS A 22 6.53 28.00 5.37
C LYS A 22 7.79 27.15 5.57
N ALA A 23 7.74 25.86 5.27
CA ALA A 23 8.86 24.93 5.39
C ALA A 23 9.63 24.89 4.07
N LYS A 24 10.93 25.21 4.10
CA LYS A 24 11.76 25.29 2.90
C LYS A 24 11.84 23.96 2.14
N ASP A 25 11.81 22.84 2.87
CA ASP A 25 11.92 21.50 2.30
C ASP A 25 10.60 21.00 1.67
N PHE A 26 9.51 21.74 1.83
CA PHE A 26 8.19 21.40 1.28
C PHE A 26 7.67 22.56 0.43
N PRO A 27 8.22 22.80 -0.77
CA PRO A 27 7.79 23.91 -1.61
C PRO A 27 6.36 23.72 -2.13
N VAL A 28 5.69 24.83 -2.46
CA VAL A 28 4.36 24.81 -3.08
C VAL A 28 4.42 24.05 -4.40
N GLY A 29 3.43 23.18 -4.62
CA GLY A 29 3.34 22.29 -5.78
C GLY A 29 3.83 20.87 -5.51
N SER A 30 4.65 20.65 -4.48
CA SER A 30 5.15 19.31 -4.14
C SER A 30 4.04 18.35 -3.77
N LEU A 31 4.25 17.06 -4.06
CA LEU A 31 3.42 15.98 -3.58
C LEU A 31 3.98 15.41 -2.28
N VAL A 32 3.07 15.08 -1.37
CA VAL A 32 3.40 14.50 -0.08
C VAL A 32 2.47 13.33 0.24
N CYS A 33 3.00 12.33 0.93
CA CYS A 33 2.23 11.30 1.58
C CYS A 33 2.23 11.55 3.09
N VAL A 34 1.06 11.52 3.72
CA VAL A 34 1.00 11.74 5.16
C VAL A 34 -0.27 11.27 5.85
N HIS A 35 -0.11 10.82 7.10
CA HIS A 35 -1.21 10.64 8.04
C HIS A 35 -1.79 11.98 8.51
N ALA A 36 -2.93 12.34 7.95
CA ALA A 36 -3.68 13.54 8.28
C ALA A 36 -5.18 13.28 8.49
N GLY A 37 -5.66 12.04 8.37
CA GLY A 37 -7.08 11.73 8.47
C GLY A 37 -7.88 12.19 7.26
N TRP A 38 -9.16 11.84 7.20
CA TRP A 38 -10.00 12.11 6.04
C TRP A 38 -10.48 13.56 6.01
N ARG A 39 -9.83 14.39 5.20
CA ARG A 39 -10.22 15.78 4.95
C ARG A 39 -9.68 16.31 3.63
N SER A 40 -10.25 17.41 3.14
CA SER A 40 -9.80 18.06 1.90
C SER A 40 -8.54 18.92 2.09
N HIS A 41 -8.32 19.47 3.29
CA HIS A 41 -7.20 20.35 3.60
C HIS A 41 -6.71 20.13 5.03
N THR A 42 -5.38 20.14 5.21
CA THR A 42 -4.72 19.98 6.50
C THR A 42 -3.60 21.01 6.64
N VAL A 43 -3.52 21.66 7.80
CA VAL A 43 -2.32 22.42 8.18
C VAL A 43 -1.41 21.51 8.98
N ILE A 44 -0.16 21.45 8.59
CA ILE A 44 0.80 20.47 9.08
C ILE A 44 2.00 21.21 9.67
N ASP A 45 2.33 20.90 10.92
CA ASP A 45 3.65 21.19 11.47
C ASP A 45 4.59 20.03 11.11
N VAL A 46 5.55 20.28 10.23
CA VAL A 46 6.51 19.28 9.73
C VAL A 46 7.59 18.94 10.75
N THR A 47 7.70 19.69 11.85
CA THR A 47 8.72 19.47 12.89
C THR A 47 8.26 18.51 13.98
N GLN A 48 6.96 18.22 14.02
CA GLN A 48 6.34 17.36 15.03
C GLN A 48 6.09 15.95 14.45
N PRO A 49 6.36 14.89 15.24
CA PRO A 49 6.01 13.54 14.84
C PRO A 49 4.48 13.39 14.74
N ARG A 50 4.04 12.58 13.79
CA ARG A 50 2.62 12.28 13.55
C ARG A 50 2.21 10.99 14.27
N ILE A 51 0.95 10.62 14.08
CA ILE A 51 0.43 9.30 14.49
C ILE A 51 1.36 8.20 13.96
N PHE A 52 1.64 7.21 14.79
CA PHE A 52 2.59 6.12 14.52
C PHE A 52 4.05 6.56 14.34
N GLY A 53 4.42 7.77 14.78
CA GLY A 53 5.79 8.29 14.65
C GLY A 53 6.16 8.65 13.21
N THR A 54 5.15 8.80 12.33
CA THR A 54 5.36 9.08 10.91
C THR A 54 5.68 10.56 10.65
N GLY A 55 6.35 10.83 9.53
CA GLY A 55 6.69 12.18 9.07
C GLY A 55 5.74 12.70 7.99
N VAL A 56 6.24 13.64 7.20
CA VAL A 56 5.65 14.01 5.90
C VAL A 56 6.61 13.53 4.83
N ASP A 57 6.19 12.56 4.03
CA ASP A 57 7.06 12.00 3.00
C ASP A 57 6.87 12.79 1.71
N LEU A 58 7.91 13.50 1.27
CA LEU A 58 7.92 14.15 -0.02
C LEU A 58 8.24 13.11 -1.09
N PHE A 59 7.45 13.10 -2.16
CA PHE A 59 7.70 12.23 -3.29
C PHE A 59 7.52 12.96 -4.62
N HIS A 60 8.12 12.40 -5.66
CA HIS A 60 8.08 12.95 -7.00
C HIS A 60 7.01 12.26 -7.84
N GLU A 61 6.37 13.02 -8.74
CA GLU A 61 5.52 12.43 -9.77
C GLU A 61 6.35 11.53 -10.68
N VAL A 62 5.89 10.31 -10.90
CA VAL A 62 6.50 9.37 -11.83
C VAL A 62 5.63 9.33 -13.09
N PRO A 63 6.16 9.63 -14.29
CA PRO A 63 5.38 9.62 -15.51
C PRO A 63 4.66 8.28 -15.73
N GLY A 64 3.35 8.36 -16.03
CA GLY A 64 2.51 7.19 -16.25
C GLY A 64 2.00 6.49 -14.97
N ILE A 65 2.40 6.95 -13.78
CA ILE A 65 1.94 6.41 -12.50
C ILE A 65 1.06 7.44 -11.81
N SER A 66 -0.17 7.06 -11.47
CA SER A 66 -1.06 7.91 -10.66
C SER A 66 -0.44 8.16 -9.29
N PRO A 67 -0.40 9.41 -8.79
CA PRO A 67 0.02 9.71 -7.42
C PRO A 67 -0.72 8.90 -6.35
N SER A 68 -1.98 8.51 -6.60
CA SER A 68 -2.75 7.68 -5.66
C SER A 68 -2.12 6.32 -5.38
N LEU A 69 -1.24 5.81 -6.26
CA LEU A 69 -0.55 4.54 -6.06
C LEU A 69 0.46 4.58 -4.90
N TRP A 70 0.83 5.77 -4.42
CA TRP A 70 1.61 5.96 -3.19
C TRP A 70 0.84 5.57 -1.92
N LEU A 71 -0.48 5.35 -1.98
CA LEU A 71 -1.24 4.71 -0.90
C LEU A 71 -1.30 3.19 -1.05
N GLY A 72 -0.65 2.63 -2.07
CA GLY A 72 -0.77 1.24 -2.47
C GLY A 72 0.56 0.64 -2.91
N ALA A 73 0.66 0.28 -4.19
CA ALA A 73 1.75 -0.54 -4.71
C ALA A 73 3.14 0.09 -4.63
N VAL A 74 3.24 1.42 -4.65
CA VAL A 74 4.53 2.14 -4.48
C VAL A 74 4.63 2.82 -3.12
N GLY A 75 3.68 2.55 -2.22
CA GLY A 75 3.61 3.09 -0.86
C GLY A 75 3.80 2.03 0.22
N MET A 76 3.26 2.30 1.41
CA MET A 76 3.35 1.42 2.57
C MET A 76 2.94 -0.04 2.27
N PRO A 77 1.83 -0.34 1.55
CA PRO A 77 1.48 -1.73 1.22
C PRO A 77 2.52 -2.43 0.33
N GLY A 78 3.06 -1.72 -0.66
CA GLY A 78 4.13 -2.24 -1.53
C GLY A 78 5.44 -2.47 -0.79
N VAL A 79 5.85 -1.51 0.05
CA VAL A 79 7.03 -1.65 0.93
C VAL A 79 6.86 -2.83 1.88
N THR A 80 5.67 -3.00 2.45
CA THR A 80 5.34 -4.15 3.32
C THR A 80 5.50 -5.46 2.55
N ALA A 81 4.94 -5.58 1.35
CA ALA A 81 5.09 -6.76 0.51
C ALA A 81 6.56 -7.04 0.19
N TYR A 82 7.31 -6.02 -0.25
CA TYR A 82 8.72 -6.14 -0.62
C TYR A 82 9.58 -6.62 0.56
N LEU A 83 9.54 -5.91 1.69
CA LEU A 83 10.37 -6.23 2.85
C LEU A 83 9.98 -7.57 3.49
N SER A 84 8.69 -7.85 3.63
CA SER A 84 8.27 -9.12 4.23
C SER A 84 8.61 -10.32 3.35
N PHE A 85 8.47 -10.19 2.03
CA PHE A 85 8.71 -11.32 1.14
C PHE A 85 10.18 -11.44 0.77
N LEU A 86 10.79 -10.43 0.15
CA LEU A 86 12.14 -10.54 -0.40
C LEU A 86 13.22 -10.53 0.69
N GLU A 87 13.11 -9.62 1.68
CA GLU A 87 14.14 -9.48 2.72
C GLU A 87 13.95 -10.46 3.87
N ARG A 88 12.71 -10.83 4.22
CA ARG A 88 12.44 -11.69 5.38
C ARG A 88 12.19 -13.16 5.04
N CYS A 89 11.47 -13.45 3.96
CA CYS A 89 11.24 -14.84 3.55
C CYS A 89 12.40 -15.39 2.69
N GLU A 90 13.19 -14.53 2.05
CA GLU A 90 14.34 -14.90 1.21
C GLU A 90 13.99 -16.02 0.20
N PRO A 91 13.02 -15.79 -0.69
CA PRO A 91 12.41 -16.83 -1.50
C PRO A 91 13.39 -17.44 -2.50
N LYS A 92 13.26 -18.75 -2.76
CA LYS A 92 14.07 -19.46 -3.76
C LYS A 92 13.22 -19.93 -4.92
N SER A 93 13.77 -19.79 -6.12
CA SER A 93 13.12 -20.28 -7.33
C SER A 93 12.77 -21.76 -7.21
N GLY A 94 11.56 -22.13 -7.66
CA GLY A 94 11.03 -23.49 -7.56
C GLY A 94 10.30 -23.82 -6.25
N GLU A 95 10.34 -22.93 -5.25
CA GLU A 95 9.54 -23.10 -4.03
C GLU A 95 8.04 -22.83 -4.28
N VAL A 96 7.23 -23.25 -3.31
CA VAL A 96 5.78 -23.02 -3.29
C VAL A 96 5.44 -22.06 -2.15
N ILE A 97 4.65 -21.03 -2.46
CA ILE A 97 4.13 -20.09 -1.46
C ILE A 97 2.60 -20.11 -1.44
N VAL A 98 2.05 -20.00 -0.24
CA VAL A 98 0.62 -19.75 -0.02
C VAL A 98 0.43 -18.33 0.51
N VAL A 99 -0.38 -17.53 -0.17
CA VAL A 99 -0.66 -16.14 0.20
C VAL A 99 -2.10 -16.04 0.68
N THR A 100 -2.29 -15.71 1.96
CA THR A 100 -3.61 -15.41 2.52
C THR A 100 -4.06 -14.01 2.15
N ALA A 101 -5.38 -13.77 2.08
CA ALA A 101 -5.95 -12.50 1.65
C ALA A 101 -5.31 -11.98 0.34
N ALA A 102 -5.07 -12.89 -0.62
CA ALA A 102 -4.24 -12.65 -1.80
C ALA A 102 -4.77 -11.56 -2.75
N SER A 103 -6.04 -11.20 -2.65
CA SER A 103 -6.65 -10.11 -3.43
C SER A 103 -6.54 -8.73 -2.76
N GLY A 104 -5.97 -8.65 -1.56
CA GLY A 104 -5.73 -7.40 -0.84
C GLY A 104 -4.49 -6.65 -1.35
N ALA A 105 -4.31 -5.41 -0.89
CA ALA A 105 -3.25 -4.52 -1.34
C ALA A 105 -1.84 -5.12 -1.21
N VAL A 106 -1.52 -5.77 -0.08
CA VAL A 106 -0.22 -6.41 0.14
C VAL A 106 -0.14 -7.76 -0.58
N GLY A 107 -1.15 -8.63 -0.37
CA GLY A 107 -1.14 -10.00 -0.90
C GLY A 107 -1.04 -10.07 -2.43
N ALA A 108 -1.70 -9.15 -3.13
CA ALA A 108 -1.66 -9.09 -4.59
C ALA A 108 -0.25 -8.74 -5.11
N ILE A 109 0.51 -7.95 -4.36
CA ILE A 109 1.89 -7.58 -4.70
C ILE A 109 2.85 -8.72 -4.36
N VAL A 110 2.70 -9.35 -3.18
CA VAL A 110 3.51 -10.53 -2.79
C VAL A 110 3.42 -11.62 -3.85
N GLY A 111 2.21 -11.92 -4.36
CA GLY A 111 2.06 -12.93 -5.40
C GLY A 111 2.80 -12.60 -6.69
N GLN A 112 2.72 -11.35 -7.16
CA GLN A 112 3.45 -10.91 -8.36
C GLN A 112 4.97 -10.94 -8.17
N LEU A 113 5.46 -10.54 -6.99
CA LEU A 113 6.88 -10.67 -6.64
C LEU A 113 7.29 -12.14 -6.62
N ALA A 114 6.50 -13.02 -6.01
CA ALA A 114 6.78 -14.45 -5.96
C ALA A 114 6.82 -15.10 -7.35
N LYS A 115 5.93 -14.68 -8.27
CA LYS A 115 6.01 -15.10 -9.67
C LYS A 115 7.30 -14.64 -10.34
N THR A 116 7.73 -13.41 -10.09
CA THR A 116 9.00 -12.88 -10.61
C THR A 116 10.21 -13.65 -10.07
N CYS A 117 10.12 -14.16 -8.83
CA CYS A 117 11.14 -15.02 -8.21
C CYS A 117 11.09 -16.49 -8.68
N GLY A 118 10.17 -16.88 -9.56
CA GLY A 118 10.07 -18.25 -10.09
C GLY A 118 9.39 -19.25 -9.14
N LEU A 119 8.53 -18.78 -8.23
CA LEU A 119 7.77 -19.65 -7.32
C LEU A 119 6.45 -20.11 -7.94
N THR A 120 5.93 -21.21 -7.39
CA THR A 120 4.52 -21.58 -7.53
C THR A 120 3.71 -20.87 -6.46
N VAL A 121 2.68 -20.13 -6.85
CA VAL A 121 1.93 -19.22 -5.98
C VAL A 121 0.48 -19.69 -5.87
N ILE A 122 0.08 -20.02 -4.66
CA ILE A 122 -1.29 -20.38 -4.28
C ILE A 122 -1.89 -19.20 -3.52
N GLY A 123 -2.98 -18.63 -4.03
CA GLY A 123 -3.65 -17.50 -3.39
C GLY A 123 -4.98 -17.88 -2.75
N ILE A 124 -5.25 -17.36 -1.56
CA ILE A 124 -6.52 -17.57 -0.86
C ILE A 124 -7.31 -16.26 -0.86
N ALA A 125 -8.55 -16.31 -1.34
CA ALA A 125 -9.46 -15.17 -1.42
C ALA A 125 -10.90 -15.56 -1.03
N GLY A 126 -11.76 -14.56 -0.85
CA GLY A 126 -13.09 -14.75 -0.23
C GLY A 126 -14.29 -14.66 -1.17
N SER A 127 -14.06 -14.77 -2.48
CA SER A 127 -15.09 -14.86 -3.51
C SER A 127 -14.48 -15.35 -4.83
N LYS A 128 -15.31 -15.92 -5.71
CA LYS A 128 -14.91 -16.33 -7.06
C LYS A 128 -14.26 -15.19 -7.85
N ASP A 129 -14.86 -14.00 -7.87
CA ASP A 129 -14.31 -12.84 -8.58
C ASP A 129 -12.91 -12.46 -8.08
N LYS A 130 -12.65 -12.59 -6.77
CA LYS A 130 -11.33 -12.32 -6.20
C LYS A 130 -10.32 -13.41 -6.56
N CYS A 131 -10.77 -14.67 -6.69
CA CYS A 131 -9.94 -15.76 -7.19
C CYS A 131 -9.59 -15.55 -8.66
N GLU A 132 -10.55 -15.14 -9.50
CA GLU A 132 -10.30 -14.79 -10.91
C GLU A 132 -9.35 -13.60 -11.03
N TYR A 133 -9.52 -12.58 -10.18
CA TYR A 133 -8.61 -11.44 -10.10
C TYR A 133 -7.16 -11.84 -9.80
N ILE A 134 -6.90 -12.63 -8.74
CA ILE A 134 -5.51 -13.02 -8.44
C ILE A 134 -4.93 -13.95 -9.51
N LYS A 135 -5.76 -14.77 -10.17
CA LYS A 135 -5.33 -15.56 -11.33
C LYS A 135 -4.88 -14.67 -12.48
N SER A 136 -5.57 -13.54 -12.74
CA SER A 136 -5.14 -12.59 -13.77
C SER A 136 -3.84 -11.86 -13.42
N LEU A 137 -3.47 -11.80 -12.14
CA LEU A 137 -2.17 -11.34 -11.66
C LEU A 137 -1.05 -12.39 -11.78
N GLY A 138 -1.34 -13.58 -12.29
CA GLY A 138 -0.35 -14.64 -12.54
C GLY A 138 -0.23 -15.70 -11.45
N PHE A 139 -1.14 -15.74 -10.47
CA PHE A 139 -1.17 -16.82 -9.48
C PHE A 139 -1.46 -18.18 -10.13
N ASP A 140 -0.74 -19.22 -9.73
CA ASP A 140 -0.88 -20.56 -10.31
C ASP A 140 -2.16 -21.25 -9.83
N TYR A 141 -2.57 -21.00 -8.58
CA TYR A 141 -3.79 -21.55 -7.98
C TYR A 141 -4.51 -20.50 -7.15
N ALA A 142 -5.84 -20.63 -7.08
CA ALA A 142 -6.68 -19.76 -6.27
C ALA A 142 -7.69 -20.61 -5.51
N ILE A 143 -7.86 -20.32 -4.21
CA ILE A 143 -8.78 -21.00 -3.30
C ILE A 143 -9.77 -19.97 -2.78
N ASN A 144 -11.06 -20.26 -2.92
CA ASN A 144 -12.13 -19.51 -2.28
C ASN A 144 -12.42 -20.10 -0.89
N TYR A 145 -11.90 -19.49 0.17
CA TYR A 145 -12.02 -20.05 1.53
C TYR A 145 -13.48 -20.11 2.06
N LYS A 146 -14.45 -19.54 1.34
CA LYS A 146 -15.88 -19.61 1.71
C LYS A 146 -16.62 -20.77 1.05
N GLU A 147 -16.10 -21.31 -0.04
CA GLU A 147 -16.79 -22.31 -0.86
C GLU A 147 -15.98 -23.61 -0.97
N ASP A 148 -14.66 -23.49 -1.05
CA ASP A 148 -13.77 -24.64 -1.17
C ASP A 148 -13.57 -25.30 0.20
N ASN A 149 -13.68 -26.62 0.23
CA ASN A 149 -13.35 -27.39 1.42
C ASN A 149 -11.82 -27.56 1.49
N ILE A 150 -11.21 -26.96 2.51
CA ILE A 150 -9.76 -26.96 2.77
C ILE A 150 -9.39 -27.83 3.99
N SER A 151 -10.31 -28.68 4.44
CA SER A 151 -10.17 -29.60 5.58
C SER A 151 -9.65 -30.97 5.18
#